data_AF-A0A1H8GVR2-F1
#
_entry.id   AF-A0A1H8GVR2-F1
#
_cell.length_a   1.000
_cell.length_b   1.000
_cell.length_c   1.000
_cell.angle_alpha   90.00
_cell.angle_beta   90.00
_cell.angle_gamma   90.00
#
_symmetry.space_group_name_H-M   'P 1'
#
loop_
_entity.id
_entity.type
_entity.pdbx_description
1 polymer ?
#
loop_
_entity_poly.entity_id
_entity_poly.type
_entity_poly.pdbx_seq_one_letter_code
_entity_poly.pdbx_strand_id
1 'polypeptide(L)' 'MLEEMISKLSDDDLKTCFDEIVEWRKQGYLPMEARVRTLWESYKELQSTYPIHMMTEPILFEIAKRSYQ' A
#
# COMPACT_ATOMS: atom_id res chain seq x y z
N MET A 1 -10.44 8.82 -3.50
CA MET A 1 -10.09 8.62 -2.08
C MET A 1 -8.89 7.69 -1.90
N LEU A 2 -8.97 6.37 -2.11
CA LEU A 2 -7.81 5.47 -1.93
C LEU A 2 -6.67 5.79 -2.92
N GLU A 3 -6.99 5.90 -4.20
CA GLU A 3 -6.02 6.25 -5.25
C GLU A 3 -5.38 7.62 -4.99
N GLU A 4 -6.12 8.59 -4.45
CA GLU A 4 -5.60 9.92 -4.11
C GLU A 4 -4.68 9.89 -2.89
N MET A 5 -4.91 8.99 -1.93
CA MET A 5 -4.00 8.78 -0.80
C MET A 5 -2.70 8.15 -1.29
N ILE A 6 -2.79 7.15 -2.16
CA ILE A 6 -1.64 6.45 -2.75
C ILE A 6 -0.85 7.38 -3.66
N SER A 7 -1.51 8.20 -4.48
CA SER A 7 -0.83 9.13 -5.39
C SER A 7 -0.02 10.20 -4.68
N LYS A 8 -0.29 10.45 -3.39
CA LYS A 8 0.46 11.41 -2.55
C LYS A 8 1.71 10.81 -1.92
N LEU A 9 1.92 9.49 -2.01
CA LEU A 9 3.13 8.84 -1.52
C LEU A 9 4.33 9.27 -2.36
N SER A 10 5.48 9.44 -1.71
CA SER A 10 6.75 9.63 -2.40
C SER A 10 7.20 8.32 -3.08
N ASP A 11 8.19 8.41 -3.98
CA ASP A 11 8.76 7.21 -4.59
C ASP A 11 9.43 6.31 -3.54
N ASP A 12 10.03 6.89 -2.50
CA ASP A 12 10.61 6.13 -1.37
C ASP A 12 9.52 5.41 -0.55
N ASP A 13 8.38 6.07 -0.30
CA ASP A 13 7.23 5.44 0.35
C ASP A 13 6.68 4.29 -0.49
N LEU A 14 6.56 4.48 -1.81
CA LEU A 14 6.10 3.44 -2.73
C LEU A 14 7.07 2.26 -2.81
N LYS A 15 8.38 2.54 -2.82
CA LYS A 15 9.43 1.51 -2.76
C LYS A 15 9.34 0.71 -1.46
N THR A 16 9.18 1.39 -0.33
CA THR A 16 9.00 0.75 0.98
C THR A 16 7.77 -0.15 0.97
N CYS A 17 6.63 0.34 0.48
CA CYS A 17 5.42 -0.47 0.34
C CYS A 17 5.64 -1.69 -0.57
N PHE A 18 6.38 -1.54 -1.67
CA PHE A 18 6.69 -2.66 -2.56
C PHE A 18 7.50 -3.75 -1.84
N ASP A 19 8.57 -3.35 -1.15
CA ASP A 19 9.44 -4.28 -0.41
C ASP A 19 8.63 -5.01 0.70
N GLU A 20 7.77 -4.29 1.41
CA GLU A 20 6.84 -4.86 2.39
C GLU A 20 5.86 -5.86 1.77
N ILE A 21 5.27 -5.56 0.60
CA ILE A 21 4.34 -6.46 -0.10
C ILE A 21 5.07 -7.75 -0.52
N VAL A 22 6.30 -7.64 -1.02
CA VAL A 22 7.11 -8.79 -1.44
C VAL A 22 7.42 -9.69 -0.24
N GLU A 23 7.93 -9.12 0.86
CA GLU A 23 8.24 -9.91 2.06
C GLU A 23 6.96 -10.45 2.73
N TRP A 24 5.87 -9.71 2.72
CA TRP A 24 4.58 -10.20 3.22
C TRP A 24 4.09 -11.41 2.42
N ARG A 25 4.17 -11.39 1.09
CA ARG A 25 3.82 -12.55 0.25
C ARG A 25 4.70 -13.76 0.51
N LYS A 26 5.97 -13.54 0.83
CA LYS A 26 6.95 -14.60 1.10
C LYS A 26 6.79 -15.22 2.49
N GLN A 27 6.54 -14.40 3.51
CA GLN A 27 6.53 -14.83 4.91
C GLN A 27 5.11 -15.09 5.46
N GLY A 28 4.08 -14.58 4.79
CA GLY A 28 2.68 -14.64 5.26
C GLY A 28 2.35 -13.67 6.41
N TYR A 29 3.32 -12.84 6.82
CA TYR A 29 3.18 -11.88 7.91
C TYR A 29 3.50 -10.45 7.44
N LEU A 30 2.69 -9.49 7.87
CA LEU A 30 2.91 -8.05 7.67
C LEU A 30 3.17 -7.39 9.03
N PRO A 31 4.34 -6.74 9.22
CA PRO A 31 4.66 -6.01 10.44
C PRO A 31 3.58 -4.99 10.86
N MET A 32 3.53 -4.63 12.13
CA MET A 32 2.54 -3.67 12.66
C MET A 32 2.90 -2.23 12.29
N GLU A 33 4.19 -1.97 12.13
CA GLU A 33 4.79 -0.72 11.71
C GLU A 33 4.87 -0.56 10.18
N ALA A 34 4.40 -1.57 9.43
CA ALA A 34 4.47 -1.58 7.97
C ALA A 34 3.68 -0.39 7.40
N ARG A 35 4.28 0.32 6.44
CA ARG A 35 3.68 1.46 5.74
C ARG A 35 2.36 1.08 5.07
N VAL A 36 2.28 -0.12 4.48
CA VAL A 36 1.05 -0.67 3.89
C VAL A 36 -0.07 -0.76 4.94
N ARG A 37 0.27 -1.14 6.18
CA ARG A 37 -0.70 -1.22 7.28
C ARG A 37 -1.13 0.16 7.75
N THR A 38 -0.20 1.09 7.94
CA THR A 38 -0.54 2.47 8.32
C THR A 38 -1.47 3.14 7.30
N LEU A 39 -1.21 2.91 6.01
CA LEU A 39 -2.06 3.40 4.93
C LEU A 39 -3.45 2.74 4.95
N TRP A 40 -3.50 1.43 5.18
CA TRP A 40 -4.75 0.70 5.34
C TRP A 40 -5.58 1.19 6.51
N GLU A 41 -4.96 1.41 7.68
CA GLU A 41 -5.65 1.90 8.89
C GLU A 41 -6.26 3.28 8.63
N SER A 42 -5.47 4.17 8.01
CA SER A 42 -5.94 5.50 7.61
C SER A 42 -7.14 5.44 6.66
N TYR A 43 -7.14 4.48 5.72
CA TYR A 43 -8.25 4.31 4.79
C TYR A 43 -9.47 3.63 5.43
N LYS A 44 -9.24 2.66 6.32
CA LYS A 44 -10.29 1.90 7.03
C LYS A 44 -11.12 2.81 7.93
N GLU A 45 -10.53 3.82 8.55
CA GLU A 45 -11.27 4.83 9.31
C GLU A 45 -12.33 5.55 8.47
N LEU A 46 -12.09 5.66 7.15
CA LEU A 46 -13.03 6.25 6.18
C LEU A 46 -13.99 5.22 5.56
N GLN A 47 -13.65 3.94 5.58
CA GLN A 47 -14.40 2.83 4.97
C GLN A 47 -14.28 1.55 5.82
N SER A 48 -15.34 1.20 6.56
CA SER A 48 -15.29 0.20 7.63
C SER A 48 -14.98 -1.25 7.19
N THR A 49 -15.11 -1.56 5.90
CA THR A 49 -15.07 -2.93 5.37
C THR A 49 -13.99 -3.18 4.31
N TYR A 50 -12.90 -2.41 4.28
CA TYR A 50 -11.81 -2.65 3.34
C TYR A 50 -10.79 -3.67 3.88
N PRO A 51 -10.60 -4.86 3.27
CA PRO A 51 -9.61 -5.83 3.73
C PRO A 51 -8.18 -5.39 3.40
N ILE A 52 -7.24 -5.59 4.33
CA ILE A 52 -5.84 -5.13 4.16
C ILE A 52 -5.14 -5.71 2.92
N HIS A 53 -5.41 -6.95 2.53
CA HIS A 53 -4.79 -7.56 1.36
C HIS A 53 -5.18 -6.88 0.03
N MET A 54 -6.32 -6.20 -0.01
CA MET A 54 -6.79 -5.45 -1.19
C MET A 54 -5.95 -4.20 -1.43
N MET A 55 -5.19 -3.71 -0.44
CA MET A 55 -4.30 -2.55 -0.60
C MET A 55 -3.17 -2.78 -1.59
N THR A 56 -2.79 -4.04 -1.81
CA THR A 56 -1.60 -4.37 -2.60
C THR A 56 -1.73 -3.93 -4.05
N GLU A 57 -2.90 -4.15 -4.66
CA GLU A 57 -3.13 -3.86 -6.08
C GLU A 57 -3.11 -2.36 -6.41
N PRO A 58 -3.81 -1.47 -5.69
CA PRO A 58 -3.72 -0.03 -5.91
C PRO A 58 -2.31 0.57 -5.76
N ILE A 59 -1.53 0.07 -4.81
CA ILE A 59 -0.13 0.50 -4.61
C ILE A 59 0.73 0.09 -5.81
N LEU A 60 0.62 -1.18 -6.22
CA LEU A 60 1.36 -1.71 -7.38
C LEU A 60 0.98 -1.00 -8.67
N PHE A 61 -0.29 -0.62 -8.82
CA PHE A 61 -0.76 0.15 -9.96
C PHE A 61 -0.14 1.55 -10.00
N GLU A 62 -0.07 2.28 -8.88
CA GLU A 62 0.58 3.60 -8.85
C GLU A 62 2.08 3.51 -9.17
N ILE A 63 2.78 2.49 -8.67
CA ILE A 63 4.19 2.22 -9.03
C ILE A 63 4.34 2.01 -10.54
N ALA A 64 3.49 1.15 -11.12
CA ALA A 64 3.50 0.88 -12.55
C ALA A 64 3.23 2.16 -13.34
N LYS A 65 2.20 2.92 -12.97
CA LYS A 65 1.82 4.18 -13.61
C LYS A 65 2.97 5.18 -13.67
N ARG A 66 3.71 5.39 -12.57
CA ARG A 66 4.89 6.29 -12.55
C ARG A 66 6.04 5.81 -13.42
N SER A 67 6.16 4.50 -13.62
CA SER A 67 7.21 3.92 -14.48
C SER A 67 6.99 4.17 -15.98
N TYR A 68 5.78 4.59 -16.37
CA TYR A 68 5.41 4.89 -17.76
C TYR A 68 5.12 6.39 -18.01
N GLN A 69 5.43 7.26 -17.05
CA GLN A 69 5.38 8.72 -17.19
C GLN A 69 6.76 9.29 -17.51
#